data_AF-A0A978S0D3-F1
#
_entry.id   AF-A0A978S0D3-F1
#
_cell.length_a   1.000
_cell.length_b   1.000
_cell.length_c   1.000
_cell.angle_alpha   90.00
_cell.angle_beta   90.00
_cell.angle_gamma   90.00
#
_symmetry.space_group_name_H-M   'P 1'
#
loop_
_entity.id
_entity.type
_entity.pdbx_description
1 polymer ?
#
loop_
_entity_poly.entity_id
_entity_poly.type
_entity_poly.pdbx_seq_one_letter_code
_entity_poly.pdbx_strand_id
1 'polypeptide(L)' 'MKKISITVSDDRLRKIEANATRLGISLEELVLRGFEELANQPEAAFEDAMTYVISKNAELYQRLQ' A
#
# COMPACT_ATOMS: atom_id res chain seq x y z
N MET A 1 23.92 2.34 2.75
CA MET A 1 23.07 1.20 2.33
C MET A 1 23.13 0.13 3.41
N LYS A 2 21.97 -0.40 3.84
CA LYS A 2 21.89 -1.54 4.76
C LYS A 2 21.23 -2.71 4.02
N LYS A 3 21.73 -3.92 4.23
CA LYS A 3 21.17 -5.14 3.63
C LYS A 3 20.33 -5.88 4.67
N ILE A 4 19.11 -6.24 4.29
CA ILE A 4 18.21 -7.05 5.10
C ILE A 4 18.11 -8.42 4.41
N SER A 5 18.28 -9.50 5.17
CA SER A 5 18.07 -10.86 4.68
C SER A 5 16.87 -11.45 5.42
N ILE A 6 15.90 -11.96 4.69
CA ILE A 6 14.68 -12.55 5.23
C ILE A 6 14.57 -13.99 4.75
N THR A 7 14.14 -14.89 5.64
CA THR A 7 13.84 -16.27 5.28
C THR A 7 12.34 -16.37 5.06
N VAL A 8 11.94 -16.84 3.88
CA VAL A 8 10.55 -17.10 3.54
C VAL A 8 10.45 -18.51 2.97
N SER A 9 9.29 -19.14 3.14
CA SER A 9 8.99 -20.42 2.51
C SER A 9 8.93 -20.29 0.99
N ASP A 10 9.35 -21.32 0.25
CA ASP A 10 9.33 -21.35 -1.22
C ASP A 10 7.95 -21.03 -1.82
N ASP A 11 6.86 -21.52 -1.21
CA ASP A 11 5.49 -21.21 -1.67
C ASP A 11 5.20 -19.70 -1.65
N ARG A 12 5.63 -19.04 -0.58
CA ARG A 12 5.47 -17.60 -0.41
C ARG A 12 6.34 -16.84 -1.39
N LEU A 13 7.58 -17.29 -1.62
CA LEU A 13 8.48 -16.69 -2.60
C LEU A 13 7.86 -16.73 -4.00
N ARG A 14 7.36 -17.90 -4.43
CA ARG A 14 6.69 -18.06 -5.73
C ARG A 14 5.52 -17.11 -5.93
N LYS A 15 4.70 -16.89 -4.88
CA LYS A 15 3.57 -15.94 -4.94
C LYS A 15 4.05 -14.51 -5.14
N ILE A 16 5.12 -14.11 -4.47
CA ILE A 16 5.68 -12.76 -4.59
C ILE A 16 6.31 -12.57 -5.99
N GLU A 17 7.04 -13.57 -6.49
CA GLU A 17 7.60 -13.56 -7.85
C GLU A 17 6.52 -13.47 -8.93
N ALA A 18 5.43 -14.22 -8.78
CA ALA A 18 4.30 -14.16 -9.70
C ALA A 18 3.65 -12.76 -9.71
N ASN A 19 3.54 -12.12 -8.55
CA ASN A 19 3.04 -10.75 -8.45
C ASN A 19 3.99 -9.72 -9.07
N ALA A 20 5.30 -9.86 -8.85
CA ALA A 20 6.32 -8.99 -9.44
C ALA A 20 6.27 -9.09 -10.97
N THR A 21 6.20 -10.32 -11.49
CA THR A 21 6.05 -10.61 -12.92
C THR A 21 4.79 -9.98 -13.50
N ARG A 22 3.64 -10.12 -12.83
CA ARG A 22 2.37 -9.52 -13.25
C ARG A 22 2.42 -8.00 -13.31
N LEU A 23 3.19 -7.37 -12.42
CA LEU A 23 3.36 -5.93 -12.35
C LEU A 23 4.50 -5.41 -13.23
N GLY A 24 5.27 -6.29 -13.88
CA GLY A 24 6.40 -5.94 -14.73
C GLY A 24 7.58 -5.32 -13.97
N ILE A 25 7.72 -5.62 -12.68
CA ILE A 25 8.79 -5.09 -11.81
C ILE A 25 9.64 -6.22 -11.23
N SER A 26 10.81 -5.89 -10.68
CA SER A 26 11.66 -6.89 -10.00
C SER A 26 11.07 -7.29 -8.65
N LEU A 27 11.51 -8.45 -8.15
CA LEU A 27 11.14 -8.94 -6.82
C LEU A 27 11.58 -7.95 -5.74
N GLU A 28 12.79 -7.42 -5.85
CA GLU A 28 13.36 -6.44 -4.92
C GLU A 28 12.55 -5.15 -4.90
N GLU A 29 12.17 -4.66 -6.08
CA GLU A 29 11.34 -3.44 -6.21
C GLU A 29 9.96 -3.64 -5.60
N LEU A 30 9.32 -4.80 -5.83
CA LEU A 30 8.03 -5.11 -5.22
C LEU A 30 8.11 -5.14 -3.69
N VAL A 31 9.14 -5.81 -3.15
CA VAL A 31 9.36 -5.90 -1.71
C VAL A 31 9.65 -4.54 -1.11
N LEU A 32 10.50 -3.74 -1.76
CA LEU A 32 10.84 -2.38 -1.31
C LEU A 32 9.61 -1.49 -1.26
N ARG A 33 8.81 -1.46 -2.34
CA ARG A 33 7.55 -0.69 -2.37
C ARG A 33 6.56 -1.14 -1.31
N GLY A 34 6.46 -2.43 -1.04
CA GLY A 34 5.62 -2.93 0.05
C GLY A 34 6.08 -2.45 1.43
N PHE A 35 7.39 -2.40 1.67
CA PHE A 35 7.94 -1.80 2.89
C PHE A 35 7.74 -0.28 2.96
N GLU A 36 7.94 0.42 1.84
CA GLU A 36 7.71 1.86 1.76
C GLU A 36 6.24 2.21 1.94
N GLU A 37 5.32 1.42 1.39
CA GLU A 37 3.89 1.59 1.58
C GLU A 37 3.53 1.38 3.05
N LEU A 38 4.06 0.35 3.71
CA LEU A 38 3.86 0.14 5.15
C LEU A 38 4.49 1.25 6.00
N ALA A 39 5.66 1.78 5.61
CA ALA A 39 6.35 2.86 6.32
C ALA A 39 5.70 4.23 6.10
N ASN A 40 5.12 4.44 4.93
CA ASN A 40 4.40 5.65 4.53
C ASN A 40 2.89 5.51 4.69
N GLN A 41 2.41 4.43 5.33
CA GLN A 41 1.01 4.30 5.67
C GLN A 41 0.63 5.53 6.47
N PRO A 42 -0.42 6.26 6.04
CA PRO A 42 -0.86 7.41 6.79
C PRO A 42 -1.17 6.95 8.21
N GLU A 43 -0.71 7.68 9.22
CA GLU A 43 -1.18 7.47 10.59
C GLU A 43 -2.71 7.42 10.56
N ALA A 44 -3.32 6.56 11.37
CA ALA A 44 -4.78 6.33 11.37
C ALA A 44 -5.60 7.65 11.36
N ALA A 45 -5.05 8.72 11.95
CA ALA A 45 -5.60 10.07 11.92
C ALA A 45 -5.83 10.66 10.50
N PHE A 46 -5.01 10.31 9.50
CA PHE A 46 -5.18 10.75 8.11
C PHE A 46 -6.29 9.98 7.40
N GLU A 47 -6.46 8.68 7.65
CA GLU A 47 -7.62 7.94 7.13
C GLU A 47 -8.93 8.47 7.71
N ASP A 48 -8.94 8.81 9.01
CA ASP A 48 -10.09 9.43 9.66
C ASP A 48 -10.42 10.80 9.05
N ALA A 49 -9.39 11.64 8.84
CA ALA A 49 -9.56 12.95 8.22
C ALA A 49 -10.02 12.86 6.75
N MET A 50 -9.51 11.89 5.99
CA MET A 50 -9.92 11.65 4.61
C MET A 50 -11.39 11.19 4.55
N THR A 51 -11.77 10.25 5.41
CA THR A 51 -13.15 9.79 5.54
C THR A 51 -14.09 10.94 5.92
N TYR A 52 -13.65 11.79 6.86
CA TYR A 52 -14.39 12.99 7.25
C TYR A 52 -14.59 13.96 6.07
N VAL A 53 -13.54 14.28 5.31
CA VAL A 53 -13.62 15.19 4.15
C VAL A 53 -14.52 14.62 3.05
N ILE A 54 -14.41 13.33 2.73
CA ILE A 54 -15.27 12.68 1.74
C ILE A 54 -16.74 12.72 2.19
N SER A 55 -17.02 12.41 3.46
CA SER A 55 -18.38 12.45 4.00
C SER A 55 -18.99 13.86 3.95
N LYS A 56 -18.20 14.88 4.29
CA LYS A 56 -18.66 16.28 4.27
C LYS A 56 -18.90 16.79 2.85
N ASN A 57 -18.06 16.40 1.90
CA ASN A 57 -18.28 16.76 0.50
C ASN A 57 -19.55 16.09 -0.05
N ALA A 58 -19.80 14.82 0.27
CA ALA A 58 -21.05 14.15 -0.10
C ALA A 58 -22.28 14.87 0.47
N GLU A 59 -22.25 15.27 1.75
CA GLU A 59 -23.30 16.06 2.39
C GLU A 59 -23.52 17.42 1.72
N LEU A 60 -22.43 18.11 1.34
CA LEU A 60 -22.49 19.39 0.65
C LEU A 60 -23.08 19.27 -0.76
N TYR A 61 -22.71 18.22 -1.51
CA TYR A 61 -23.29 17.96 -2.83
C TYR A 61 -24.77 17.61 -2.75
N GLN A 62 -25.23 16.91 -1.70
CA GLN A 62 -26.66 16.64 -1.48
C GLN A 62 -27.46 17.90 -1.17
N ARG A 63 -26.85 18.93 -0.58
CA ARG A 63 -27.51 20.21 -0.26
C ARG A 63 -27.55 21.20 -1.43
N LEU A 64 -26.85 20.90 -2.51
CA LEU A 64 -26.80 21.69 -3.74
C LEU A 64 -27.81 21.21 -4.81
N GLN A 65 -28.64 20.22 -4.49
CA GLN A 65 -29.81 19.79 -5.26
C GLN A 65 -31.10 20.32 -4.60
#